data_AF-A0A0C9VEJ6-F1
#
_entry.id   AF-A0A0C9VEJ6-F1
#
_cell.length_a   1.000
_cell.length_b   1.000
_cell.length_c   1.000
_cell.angle_alpha   90.00
_cell.angle_beta   90.00
_cell.angle_gamma   90.00
#
_symmetry.space_group_name_H-M   'P 1'
#
loop_
_entity.id
_entity.type
_entity.pdbx_description
1 polymer ?
#
loop_
_entity_poly.entity_id
_entity_poly.type
_entity_poly.pdbx_seq_one_letter_code
_entity_poly.pdbx_strand_id
1 'polypeptide(L)'
;EVYHKVLNIIFGSLKNPSHFGDTLKCGDRILRVLLPGFLIYTVDGEEACGTCAQANHPCPCCLAGKWLLYQLSDKAPLRTQDNMREIFSKAKNATTITAREAILKEYGLHFIKNAFWRISDSDPYAAYSYDMPHAFDSGEWGKHQWPLLLKILTAPQRARLSKKSILLFL
;
A
#
# COMPACT_ATOMS: atom_id res chain seq x y z
N GLU A 1 12.70 4.56 3.56
CA GLU A 1 13.90 3.74 3.88
C GLU A 1 13.71 2.87 5.14
N VAL A 2 13.27 3.45 6.27
CA VAL A 2 13.11 2.72 7.56
C VAL A 2 12.12 1.55 7.46
N TYR A 3 10.94 1.76 6.86
CA TYR A 3 9.93 0.69 6.68
C TYR A 3 10.51 -0.57 6.04
N HIS A 4 11.19 -0.43 4.90
CA HIS A 4 11.81 -1.58 4.24
C HIS A 4 12.89 -2.26 5.08
N LYS A 5 13.69 -1.52 5.86
CA LYS A 5 14.69 -2.12 6.76
C LYS A 5 14.02 -2.96 7.86
N VAL A 6 12.95 -2.45 8.47
CA VAL A 6 12.20 -3.15 9.52
C VAL A 6 11.51 -4.39 8.94
N LEU A 7 10.80 -4.24 7.82
CA LEU A 7 10.12 -5.36 7.13
C LEU A 7 11.10 -6.47 6.72
N ASN A 8 12.32 -6.11 6.33
CA ASN A 8 13.37 -7.07 6.00
C ASN A 8 13.80 -7.93 7.20
N ILE A 9 13.72 -7.39 8.42
CA ILE A 9 14.03 -8.12 9.66
C ILE A 9 12.82 -8.98 10.02
N ILE A 10 11.62 -8.40 10.08
CA ILE A 10 10.39 -9.09 10.47
C ILE A 10 10.10 -10.29 9.56
N PHE A 11 10.18 -10.11 8.24
CA PHE A 11 9.90 -11.16 7.27
C PHE A 11 11.17 -11.89 6.79
N GLY A 12 12.30 -11.71 7.47
CA GLY A 12 13.56 -12.37 7.10
C GLY A 12 13.45 -13.90 7.13
N SER A 13 12.76 -14.44 8.14
CA SER A 13 12.53 -15.88 8.32
C SER A 13 11.64 -16.50 7.23
N LEU A 14 10.75 -15.71 6.60
CA LEU A 14 9.83 -16.20 5.58
C LEU A 14 10.48 -16.32 4.20
N LYS A 15 11.67 -15.74 3.98
CA LYS A 15 12.32 -15.74 2.67
C LYS A 15 12.43 -17.16 2.12
N ASN A 16 13.22 -18.04 2.72
CA ASN A 16 13.44 -19.38 2.16
C ASN A 16 12.15 -20.24 2.14
N PRO A 17 11.36 -20.30 3.24
CA PRO A 17 10.09 -21.01 3.23
C PRO A 17 9.15 -20.60 2.11
N SER A 18 9.07 -19.30 1.77
CA SER A 18 8.20 -18.86 0.68
C SER A 18 8.57 -19.47 -0.68
N HIS A 19 9.87 -19.66 -0.98
CA HIS A 19 10.31 -20.21 -2.28
C HIS A 19 10.31 -21.74 -2.33
N PHE A 20 10.61 -22.40 -1.20
CA PHE A 20 10.87 -23.85 -1.17
C PHE A 20 9.83 -24.65 -0.38
N GLY A 21 8.92 -23.95 0.31
CA GLY A 21 8.04 -24.53 1.31
C GLY A 21 8.76 -24.85 2.63
N ASP A 22 7.97 -25.06 3.67
CA ASP A 22 8.43 -25.61 4.94
C ASP A 22 7.44 -26.66 5.45
N THR A 23 7.95 -27.67 6.14
CA THR A 23 7.13 -28.78 6.62
C THR A 23 6.55 -28.43 7.99
N LEU A 24 5.24 -28.25 8.07
CA LEU A 24 4.53 -27.98 9.31
C LEU A 24 3.58 -29.12 9.68
N LYS A 25 3.55 -29.44 10.97
CA LYS A 25 2.51 -30.28 11.57
C LYS A 25 1.28 -29.43 11.83
N CYS A 26 0.23 -29.64 11.05
CA CYS A 26 -1.03 -28.90 11.18
C CYS A 26 -1.84 -29.35 12.41
N GLY A 27 -2.92 -28.63 12.72
CA GLY A 27 -3.78 -28.91 13.88
C GLY A 27 -4.43 -30.30 13.88
N ASP A 28 -4.59 -30.91 12.70
CA ASP A 28 -5.04 -32.29 12.51
C ASP A 28 -3.93 -33.34 12.65
N ARG A 29 -2.73 -32.93 13.06
CA ARG A 29 -1.51 -33.75 13.23
C ARG A 29 -0.93 -34.29 11.92
N ILE A 30 -1.43 -33.86 10.76
CA ILE A 30 -0.88 -34.21 9.46
C ILE A 30 0.27 -33.26 9.11
N LEU A 31 1.37 -33.80 8.60
CA LEU A 31 2.47 -33.01 8.06
C LEU A 31 2.13 -32.52 6.66
N ARG A 32 2.26 -31.22 6.43
CA ARG A 32 2.07 -30.59 5.11
C ARG A 32 3.25 -29.70 4.80
N VAL A 33 3.60 -29.61 3.52
CA VAL A 33 4.51 -28.60 3.01
C VAL A 33 3.69 -27.34 2.73
N LEU A 34 3.99 -26.25 3.43
CA LEU A 34 3.31 -24.97 3.29
C LEU A 34 4.28 -23.93 2.72
N LEU A 35 3.80 -23.12 1.79
CA LEU A 35 4.55 -21.99 1.24
C LEU A 35 3.97 -20.71 1.85
N PRO A 36 4.64 -20.09 2.84
CA PRO A 36 4.14 -18.86 3.44
C PRO A 36 4.25 -17.70 2.46
N GLY A 37 3.18 -16.92 2.42
CA GLY A 37 3.07 -15.66 1.68
C GLY A 37 2.06 -14.75 2.37
N PHE A 38 1.73 -13.64 1.73
CA PHE A 38 0.69 -12.72 2.19
C PHE A 38 -0.25 -12.37 1.05
N LEU A 39 -1.55 -12.41 1.33
CA LEU A 39 -2.62 -12.11 0.37
C LEU A 39 -3.22 -10.73 0.58
N ILE A 40 -3.07 -10.18 1.79
CA ILE A 40 -3.65 -8.91 2.20
C ILE A 40 -2.56 -8.09 2.88
N TYR A 41 -2.41 -6.86 2.41
CA TYR A 41 -1.55 -5.84 2.96
C TYR A 41 -2.40 -4.60 3.24
N THR A 42 -3.02 -4.58 4.42
CA THR A 42 -3.83 -3.45 4.92
C THR A 42 -2.94 -2.45 5.64
N VAL A 43 -2.75 -1.28 5.05
CA VAL A 43 -2.03 -0.16 5.66
C VAL A 43 -2.68 1.16 5.25
N ASP A 44 -2.40 2.22 6.02
CA ASP A 44 -2.83 3.56 5.67
C ASP A 44 -2.15 4.08 4.38
N GLY A 45 -2.61 5.22 3.89
CA GLY A 45 -2.11 5.79 2.62
C GLY A 45 -0.62 6.14 2.68
N GLU A 46 -0.16 6.72 3.78
CA GLU A 46 1.21 7.16 4.00
C GLU A 46 2.19 5.97 4.05
N GLU A 47 1.83 4.90 4.75
CA GLU A 47 2.61 3.66 4.83
C GLU A 47 2.61 2.90 3.50
N ALA A 48 1.46 2.86 2.82
CA ALA A 48 1.38 2.33 1.47
C ALA A 48 2.29 3.11 0.52
N CYS A 49 2.37 4.44 0.69
CA CYS A 49 3.25 5.25 -0.11
C CYS A 49 4.73 4.94 0.15
N GLY A 50 5.08 4.81 1.44
CA GLY A 50 6.43 4.51 1.88
C GLY A 50 6.93 3.12 1.50
N THR A 51 6.03 2.19 1.13
CA THR A 51 6.36 0.80 0.82
C THR A 51 6.12 0.41 -0.65
N CYS A 52 5.20 1.05 -1.35
CA CYS A 52 4.75 0.58 -2.67
C CYS A 52 4.73 1.67 -3.76
N ALA A 53 4.28 2.89 -3.47
CA ALA A 53 4.09 3.90 -4.52
C ALA A 53 4.13 5.36 -4.03
N GLN A 54 4.82 6.24 -4.74
CA GLN A 54 4.86 7.67 -4.39
C GLN A 54 4.98 8.52 -5.67
N ALA A 55 5.06 9.84 -5.53
CA ALA A 55 5.29 10.81 -6.61
C ALA A 55 4.15 10.94 -7.63
N ASN A 56 4.41 10.70 -8.92
CA ASN A 56 3.47 10.98 -10.00
C ASN A 56 2.33 9.95 -10.09
N HIS A 57 2.53 8.75 -9.55
CA HIS A 57 1.58 7.64 -9.61
C HIS A 57 1.27 7.13 -8.20
N PRO A 58 0.37 7.79 -7.46
CA PRO A 58 0.24 7.60 -6.01
C PRO A 58 -0.49 6.33 -5.57
N CYS A 59 -1.33 5.72 -6.41
CA CYS A 59 -2.11 4.53 -6.01
C CYS A 59 -1.21 3.31 -5.95
N PRO A 60 -1.02 2.57 -4.84
CA PRO A 60 -0.13 1.39 -4.76
C PRO A 60 -0.39 0.31 -5.82
N CYS A 61 -1.66 0.06 -6.16
CA CYS A 61 -2.06 -1.01 -7.07
C CYS A 61 -1.85 -0.71 -8.55
N CYS A 62 -1.86 0.56 -8.97
CA CYS A 62 -1.85 0.92 -10.39
C CYS A 62 -1.05 2.18 -10.70
N LEU A 63 -0.75 2.38 -11.98
CA LEU A 63 -0.01 3.53 -12.49
C LEU A 63 -0.92 4.72 -12.79
N ALA A 64 -1.99 4.92 -12.01
CA ALA A 64 -2.87 6.09 -12.18
C ALA A 64 -2.07 7.37 -11.90
N GLY A 65 -2.00 8.27 -12.88
CA GLY A 65 -1.30 9.54 -12.73
C GLY A 65 -2.03 10.49 -11.78
N LYS A 66 -1.29 11.30 -11.03
CA LYS A 66 -1.85 12.29 -10.09
C LYS A 66 -2.84 13.24 -10.77
N TRP A 67 -2.59 13.57 -12.03
CA TRP A 67 -3.44 14.43 -12.85
C TRP A 67 -4.69 13.74 -13.40
N LEU A 68 -4.85 12.41 -13.24
CA LEU A 68 -6.02 11.65 -13.69
C LEU A 68 -6.85 11.09 -12.51
N LEU A 69 -6.52 11.43 -11.27
CA LEU A 69 -7.23 10.89 -10.09
C LEU A 69 -8.70 11.33 -10.03
N TYR A 70 -9.09 12.40 -10.73
CA TYR A 70 -10.48 12.80 -10.85
C TYR A 70 -11.29 11.88 -11.78
N GLN A 71 -10.62 11.10 -12.64
CA GLN A 71 -11.23 10.31 -13.69
C GLN A 71 -11.43 8.87 -13.22
N LEU A 72 -12.48 8.66 -12.42
CA LEU A 72 -12.76 7.39 -11.72
C LEU A 72 -13.12 6.21 -12.64
N SER A 73 -13.50 6.48 -13.90
CA SER A 73 -13.86 5.44 -14.87
C SER A 73 -12.67 4.86 -15.62
N ASP A 74 -11.53 5.55 -15.60
CA ASP A 74 -10.36 5.14 -16.36
C ASP A 74 -9.60 4.04 -15.65
N LYS A 75 -9.17 3.04 -16.42
CA LYS A 75 -8.36 1.93 -15.92
C LYS A 75 -6.89 2.19 -16.22
N ALA A 76 -6.14 2.53 -15.18
CA ALA A 76 -4.69 2.61 -15.28
C ALA A 76 -4.06 1.21 -15.27
N PRO A 77 -2.88 1.03 -15.90
CA PRO A 77 -2.15 -0.23 -15.84
C PRO A 77 -1.84 -0.64 -14.40
N LEU A 78 -2.04 -1.93 -14.09
CA LEU A 78 -1.74 -2.48 -12.77
C LEU A 78 -0.24 -2.61 -12.55
N ARG A 79 0.18 -2.43 -11.30
CA ARG A 79 1.52 -2.79 -10.85
C ARG A 79 1.56 -4.28 -10.55
N THR A 80 2.66 -4.89 -10.95
CA THR A 80 3.02 -6.25 -10.55
C THR A 80 4.42 -6.25 -10.00
N GLN A 81 4.72 -7.22 -9.16
CA GLN A 81 6.05 -7.42 -8.62
C GLN A 81 7.11 -7.56 -9.73
N ASP A 82 6.78 -8.25 -10.82
CA ASP A 82 7.69 -8.42 -11.97
C ASP A 82 8.00 -7.10 -12.66
N ASN A 83 6.96 -6.35 -13.04
CA ASN A 83 7.14 -5.09 -13.75
C ASN A 83 7.92 -4.08 -12.89
N MET A 84 7.59 -3.98 -11.60
CA MET A 84 8.26 -3.02 -10.72
C MET A 84 9.72 -3.41 -10.44
N ARG A 85 10.03 -4.71 -10.37
CA ARG A 85 11.41 -5.21 -10.27
C ARG A 85 12.21 -4.89 -11.54
N GLU A 86 11.61 -5.05 -12.71
CA GLU A 86 12.25 -4.75 -13.98
C GLU A 86 12.59 -3.26 -14.10
N ILE A 87 11.63 -2.37 -13.81
CA ILE A 87 11.85 -0.92 -13.81
C ILE A 87 12.93 -0.53 -12.81
N PHE A 88 12.93 -1.10 -11.61
CA PHE A 88 13.97 -0.85 -10.63
C PHE A 88 15.35 -1.29 -11.13
N SER A 89 15.43 -2.43 -11.81
CA SER A 89 16.69 -2.92 -12.39
C SER A 89 17.18 -2.00 -13.51
N LYS A 90 16.28 -1.53 -14.39
CA LYS A 90 16.60 -0.53 -15.42
C LYS A 90 17.14 0.76 -14.80
N ALA A 91 16.46 1.28 -13.78
CA ALA A 91 16.89 2.49 -13.07
C ALA A 91 18.23 2.31 -12.35
N LYS A 92 18.49 1.13 -11.78
CA LYS A 92 19.77 0.80 -11.13
C LYS A 92 20.96 0.87 -12.10
N ASN A 93 20.73 0.55 -13.38
CA ASN A 93 21.75 0.57 -14.43
C ASN A 93 21.91 1.95 -15.10
N ALA A 94 21.14 2.97 -14.69
CA ALA A 94 21.28 4.31 -15.22
C ALA A 94 22.62 4.94 -14.80
N THR A 95 23.23 5.70 -15.71
CA THR A 95 24.56 6.30 -15.53
C THR A 95 24.58 7.47 -14.55
N THR A 96 23.46 8.19 -14.40
CA THR A 96 23.36 9.37 -13.52
C THR A 96 22.21 9.23 -12.53
N ILE A 97 22.34 9.91 -11.38
CA ILE A 97 21.30 9.97 -10.36
C ILE A 97 20.02 10.57 -10.95
N THR A 98 20.15 11.64 -11.75
CA THR A 98 19.02 12.30 -12.40
C THR A 98 18.26 11.37 -13.35
N ALA A 99 18.97 10.61 -14.18
CA ALA A 99 18.33 9.65 -15.09
C ALA A 99 17.62 8.53 -14.32
N ARG A 100 18.25 8.03 -13.25
CA ARG A 100 17.65 7.03 -12.36
C ARG A 100 16.35 7.54 -11.72
N GLU A 101 16.37 8.74 -11.17
CA GLU A 101 15.20 9.35 -10.54
C GLU A 101 14.09 9.65 -11.55
N ALA A 102 14.43 10.08 -12.76
CA ALA A 102 13.46 10.27 -13.84
C ALA A 102 12.71 8.96 -14.16
N ILE A 103 13.44 7.85 -14.34
CA ILE A 103 12.85 6.52 -14.59
C ILE A 103 11.94 6.13 -13.43
N LEU A 104 12.43 6.21 -12.18
CA LEU A 104 11.66 5.75 -11.03
C LEU A 104 10.40 6.59 -10.81
N LYS A 105 10.48 7.91 -11.00
CA LYS A 105 9.36 8.84 -10.81
C LYS A 105 8.22 8.58 -11.79
N GLU A 106 8.52 8.15 -13.02
CA GLU A 106 7.53 7.77 -14.04
C GLU A 106 6.70 6.54 -13.64
N TYR A 107 7.19 5.71 -12.72
CA TYR A 107 6.45 4.54 -12.22
C TYR A 107 6.01 4.71 -10.76
N GLY A 108 6.27 5.88 -10.18
CA GLY A 108 6.01 6.17 -8.78
C GLY A 108 6.86 5.34 -7.81
N LEU A 109 8.08 4.98 -8.20
CA LEU A 109 9.02 4.24 -7.38
C LEU A 109 10.07 5.18 -6.76
N HIS A 110 10.74 4.68 -5.72
CA HIS A 110 11.96 5.26 -5.18
C HIS A 110 13.13 4.31 -5.37
N PHE A 111 14.36 4.84 -5.27
CA PHE A 111 15.56 4.00 -5.37
C PHE A 111 15.84 3.26 -4.06
N ILE A 112 14.85 2.48 -3.62
CA ILE A 112 14.89 1.62 -2.45
C ILE A 112 14.35 0.26 -2.90
N LYS A 113 15.13 -0.80 -2.64
CA LYS A 113 14.67 -2.17 -2.97
C LYS A 113 13.53 -2.53 -2.03
N ASN A 114 12.35 -2.81 -2.58
CA ASN A 114 11.19 -3.19 -1.78
C ASN A 114 11.47 -4.48 -1.00
N ALA A 115 11.16 -4.44 0.29
CA ALA A 115 11.34 -5.55 1.22
C ALA A 115 10.53 -6.79 0.80
N PHE A 116 9.30 -6.59 0.29
CA PHE A 116 8.37 -7.65 -0.05
C PHE A 116 8.80 -8.45 -1.28
N TRP A 117 9.63 -7.89 -2.17
CA TRP A 117 10.14 -8.58 -3.37
C TRP A 117 11.00 -9.83 -3.10
N ARG A 118 11.30 -10.12 -1.82
CA ARG A 118 11.99 -11.33 -1.39
C ARG A 118 11.04 -12.51 -1.15
N ILE A 119 9.76 -12.26 -0.92
CA ILE A 119 8.75 -13.25 -0.55
C ILE A 119 8.15 -13.78 -1.84
N SER A 120 8.19 -15.10 -2.02
CA SER A 120 7.52 -15.76 -3.15
C SER A 120 6.00 -15.73 -2.99
N ASP A 121 5.29 -15.98 -4.08
CA ASP A 121 3.84 -16.23 -4.08
C ASP A 121 3.02 -15.12 -3.39
N SER A 122 3.58 -13.91 -3.37
CA SER A 122 2.99 -12.70 -2.80
C SER A 122 3.34 -11.53 -3.70
N ASP A 123 2.35 -10.69 -3.99
CA ASP A 123 2.54 -9.46 -4.74
C ASP A 123 2.04 -8.29 -3.88
N PRO A 124 2.93 -7.39 -3.40
CA PRO A 124 2.53 -6.29 -2.52
C PRO A 124 1.57 -5.31 -3.19
N TYR A 125 1.58 -5.23 -4.53
CA TYR A 125 0.72 -4.32 -5.28
C TYR A 125 -0.69 -4.89 -5.44
N ALA A 126 -0.81 -6.21 -5.60
CA ALA A 126 -2.10 -6.89 -5.67
C ALA A 126 -2.71 -7.13 -4.27
N ALA A 127 -1.87 -7.37 -3.26
CA ALA A 127 -2.29 -7.59 -1.89
C ALA A 127 -2.71 -6.31 -1.17
N TYR A 128 -2.30 -5.14 -1.67
CA TYR A 128 -2.65 -3.87 -1.05
C TYR A 128 -4.17 -3.72 -0.93
N SER A 129 -4.61 -3.48 0.30
CA SER A 129 -5.99 -3.19 0.61
C SER A 129 -6.06 -1.90 1.41
N TYR A 130 -6.95 -1.01 0.98
CA TYR A 130 -7.16 0.27 1.62
C TYR A 130 -7.68 0.08 3.04
N ASP A 131 -7.01 0.68 4.03
CA ASP A 131 -7.49 0.69 5.42
C ASP A 131 -8.70 1.61 5.53
N MET A 132 -9.88 1.06 5.24
CA MET A 132 -11.15 1.79 5.20
C MET A 132 -11.47 2.49 6.54
N PRO A 133 -11.40 1.83 7.72
CA PRO A 133 -11.65 2.50 8.99
C PRO A 133 -10.72 3.69 9.24
N HIS A 134 -9.42 3.55 8.95
CA HIS A 134 -8.48 4.65 9.15
C HIS A 134 -8.77 5.81 8.20
N ALA A 135 -8.95 5.48 6.92
CA ALA A 135 -9.17 6.44 5.86
C ALA A 135 -10.49 7.21 5.99
N PHE A 136 -11.60 6.51 6.18
CA PHE A 136 -12.92 7.13 6.22
C PHE A 136 -13.16 7.83 7.54
N ASP A 137 -12.99 7.15 8.68
CA ASP A 137 -13.44 7.68 9.97
C ASP A 137 -12.56 8.85 10.45
N SER A 138 -11.24 8.64 10.37
CA SER A 138 -10.25 9.57 10.88
C SER A 138 -9.78 10.54 9.81
N GLY A 139 -9.58 10.06 8.58
CA GLY A 139 -9.15 10.86 7.43
C GLY A 139 -10.28 11.71 6.84
N GLU A 140 -10.99 11.16 5.87
CA GLU A 140 -11.97 11.87 5.04
C GLU A 140 -13.11 12.47 5.85
N TRP A 141 -13.85 11.65 6.61
CA TRP A 141 -14.91 12.13 7.48
C TRP A 141 -14.34 13.07 8.54
N GLY A 142 -13.31 12.58 9.23
CA GLY A 142 -12.87 13.18 10.47
C GLY A 142 -12.11 14.49 10.35
N LYS A 143 -11.24 14.63 9.35
CA LYS A 143 -10.40 15.82 9.12
C LYS A 143 -11.00 16.76 8.07
N HIS A 144 -11.74 16.25 7.09
CA HIS A 144 -12.17 17.05 5.94
C HIS A 144 -13.67 17.35 5.94
N GLN A 145 -14.53 16.33 6.08
CA GLN A 145 -15.98 16.52 5.97
C GLN A 145 -16.60 17.07 7.26
N TRP A 146 -16.18 16.58 8.43
CA TRP A 146 -16.72 17.02 9.72
C TRP A 146 -16.57 18.52 9.97
N PRO A 147 -15.39 19.16 9.74
CA PRO A 147 -15.27 20.60 9.86
C PRO A 147 -16.16 21.39 8.89
N LEU A 148 -16.42 20.86 7.68
CA LEU A 148 -17.33 21.49 6.71
C LEU A 148 -18.78 21.39 7.17
N LEU A 149 -19.18 20.22 7.69
CA LEU A 149 -20.50 20.02 8.28
C LEU A 149 -20.75 21.00 9.44
N LEU A 150 -19.77 21.19 10.33
CA LEU A 150 -19.91 22.15 11.44
C LEU A 150 -20.14 23.61 10.99
N LYS A 151 -19.70 23.99 9.78
CA LYS A 151 -19.93 25.34 9.23
C LYS A 151 -21.37 25.56 8.79
N ILE A 152 -22.08 24.51 8.38
CA ILE A 152 -23.48 24.61 7.94
C ILE A 152 -24.49 24.44 9.08
N LEU A 153 -24.06 23.87 10.21
CA LEU A 153 -24.92 23.62 11.37
C LEU A 153 -25.09 24.86 12.27
N THR A 154 -26.29 25.02 12.81
CA THR A 154 -26.58 26.00 13.87
C THR A 154 -25.95 25.58 15.21
N ALA A 155 -25.76 26.53 16.13
CA ALA A 155 -25.17 26.23 17.44
C ALA A 155 -25.92 25.12 18.22
N PRO A 156 -27.28 25.08 18.26
CA PRO A 156 -28.00 23.99 18.91
C PRO A 156 -27.79 22.63 18.24
N GLN A 157 -27.68 22.59 16.90
CA GLN A 157 -27.41 21.35 16.17
C GLN A 157 -25.99 20.84 16.44
N ARG A 158 -24.99 21.73 16.49
CA ARG A 158 -23.61 21.37 16.84
C ARG A 158 -23.50 20.78 18.24
N ALA A 159 -24.25 21.29 19.20
CA ALA A 159 -24.25 20.77 20.58
C ALA A 159 -24.84 19.36 20.70
N ARG A 160 -25.69 18.94 19.75
CA ARG A 160 -26.36 17.64 19.73
C ARG A 160 -25.60 16.57 18.96
N LEU A 161 -24.65 16.96 18.11
CA LEU A 161 -23.93 16.05 17.22
C LEU A 161 -22.49 15.88 17.69
N SER A 162 -22.04 14.63 17.79
CA SER A 162 -20.63 14.32 17.95
C SER A 162 -20.08 13.68 16.68
N LYS A 163 -18.78 13.86 16.44
CA LYS A 163 -18.07 13.24 15.31
C LYS A 163 -18.30 11.73 15.21
N LYS A 164 -18.49 11.05 16.35
CA LYS A 164 -18.71 9.59 16.45
C LYS A 164 -20.18 9.19 16.29
N SER A 165 -21.13 10.11 16.51
CA SER A 165 -22.57 9.79 16.52
C SER A 165 -23.16 9.59 15.12
N ILE A 166 -22.52 10.13 14.07
CA ILE A 166 -23.03 10.06 12.69
C ILE A 166 -22.48 8.84 11.94
N LEU A 167 -21.36 8.29 12.39
CA LEU A 167 -20.68 7.17 11.74
C LEU A 167 -21.40 5.83 11.85
N LEU A 168 -22.39 5.71 12.75
CA LEU A 168 -23.23 4.52 12.90
C LEU A 168 -24.31 4.38 11.81
N PHE A 169 -24.45 5.37 10.92
CA PHE A 169 -25.53 5.43 9.93
C PHE A 169 -25.05 5.43 8.46
N LEU A 170 -23.74 5.35 8.23
CA LEU A 170 -23.10 5.20 6.90
C LEU A 170 -22.33 3.89 6.85
#